data_AF-U2B4F3-F1
#
_entry.id   AF-U2B4F3-F1
#
_cell.length_a   1.000
_cell.length_b   1.000
_cell.length_c   1.000
_cell.angle_alpha   90.00
_cell.angle_beta   90.00
_cell.angle_gamma   90.00
#
_symmetry.space_group_name_H-M   'P 1'
#
loop_
_entity.id
_entity.type
_entity.pdbx_description
1 polymer ?
#
loop_
_entity_poly.entity_id
_entity_poly.type
_entity_poly.pdbx_seq_one_letter_code
_entity_poly.pdbx_strand_id
1 'polypeptide(L)'
;AATGARAAWARLAHTLGEAGRYRDLLRFLLCTVCYQAGISAVITLAAIYADQVMGFSTQDTLLLIFAVNVTAAIGAVLFGWLQDRIGHRATLSLTLLGWIAMVGLVWAAQGPLLFWLAANLAGLCMGASQSAGRAIVGLLAPSTRLAEFFGLWGQAVKLASILGPMTYGLTSWLSGGDHRLAMLITGSYFVIGLLILASVDLERGRRAALA
;
A
#
# COMPACT_ATOMS: atom_id res chain seq x y z
N ALA A 1 -31.90 -13.96 4.01
CA ALA A 1 -30.87 -12.91 3.88
C ALA A 1 -30.16 -12.60 5.22
N ALA A 2 -30.87 -12.34 6.32
CA ALA A 2 -30.28 -11.98 7.63
C ALA A 2 -29.45 -13.08 8.31
N THR A 3 -29.71 -14.36 8.01
CA THR A 3 -28.99 -15.52 8.58
C THR A 3 -27.57 -15.68 8.01
N GLY A 4 -27.36 -15.33 6.74
CA GLY A 4 -26.04 -15.39 6.09
C GLY A 4 -25.07 -14.32 6.60
N ALA A 5 -25.58 -13.11 6.87
CA ALA A 5 -24.79 -12.03 7.44
C ALA A 5 -24.33 -12.37 8.87
N ARG A 6 -25.25 -12.79 9.76
CA ARG A 6 -24.87 -13.21 11.12
C ARG A 6 -23.91 -14.40 11.12
N ALA A 7 -24.06 -15.36 10.22
CA ALA A 7 -23.12 -16.47 10.08
C ALA A 7 -21.74 -16.01 9.55
N ALA A 8 -21.69 -15.03 8.65
CA ALA A 8 -20.44 -14.43 8.18
C ALA A 8 -19.74 -13.63 9.29
N TRP A 9 -20.49 -12.86 10.09
CA TRP A 9 -19.97 -12.15 11.25
C TRP A 9 -19.49 -13.11 12.36
N ALA A 10 -20.21 -14.22 12.59
CA ALA A 10 -19.81 -15.24 13.55
C ALA A 10 -18.56 -16.01 13.08
N ARG A 11 -18.43 -16.29 11.77
CA ARG A 11 -17.20 -16.87 11.19
C ARG A 11 -16.03 -15.90 11.27
N LEU A 12 -16.24 -14.62 10.98
CA LEU A 12 -15.23 -13.57 11.19
C LEU A 12 -14.80 -13.47 12.65
N ALA A 13 -15.76 -13.49 13.58
CA ALA A 13 -15.48 -13.47 15.02
C ALA A 13 -14.74 -14.74 15.48
N HIS A 14 -15.08 -15.91 14.94
CA HIS A 14 -14.38 -17.17 15.20
C HIS A 14 -12.96 -17.17 14.61
N THR A 15 -12.78 -16.66 13.39
CA THR A 15 -11.47 -16.48 12.73
C THR A 15 -10.61 -15.46 13.50
N LEU A 16 -11.22 -14.42 14.08
CA LEU A 16 -10.57 -13.50 15.03
C LEU A 16 -10.28 -14.16 16.39
N GLY A 17 -11.07 -15.16 16.81
CA GLY A 17 -10.75 -16.00 17.97
C GLY A 17 -9.59 -16.97 17.71
N GLU A 18 -9.47 -17.49 16.48
CA GLU A 18 -8.33 -18.26 15.96
C GLU A 18 -7.14 -17.36 15.54
N ALA A 19 -7.20 -16.05 15.81
CA ALA A 19 -6.15 -15.07 15.48
C ALA A 19 -4.76 -15.48 15.97
N GLY A 20 -4.69 -16.26 17.06
CA GLY A 20 -3.45 -16.83 17.58
C GLY A 20 -2.75 -17.80 16.61
N ARG A 21 -3.50 -18.47 15.73
CA ARG A 21 -2.99 -19.39 14.70
C ARG A 21 -2.56 -18.66 13.42
N TYR A 22 -3.19 -17.52 13.11
CA TYR A 22 -2.91 -16.70 11.91
C TYR A 22 -2.29 -15.33 12.25
N ARG A 23 -1.41 -15.27 13.26
CA ARG A 23 -0.80 -13.99 13.73
C ARG A 23 -0.02 -13.27 12.63
N ASP A 24 0.69 -14.01 11.78
CA ASP A 24 1.48 -13.43 10.68
C ASP A 24 0.59 -12.81 9.60
N LEU A 25 -0.58 -13.39 9.34
CA LEU A 25 -1.57 -12.79 8.45
C LEU A 25 -2.14 -11.51 9.05
N LEU A 26 -2.50 -11.47 10.33
CA LEU A 26 -3.02 -10.25 10.96
C LEU A 26 -1.98 -9.12 10.96
N ARG A 27 -0.71 -9.47 11.23
CA ARG A 27 0.42 -8.53 11.08
C ARG A 27 0.55 -8.05 9.64
N PHE A 28 0.39 -8.94 8.66
CA PHE A 28 0.42 -8.59 7.25
C PHE A 28 -0.77 -7.70 6.84
N LEU A 29 -1.96 -7.92 7.39
CA LEU A 29 -3.11 -7.04 7.18
C LEU A 29 -2.86 -5.65 7.78
N LEU A 30 -2.25 -5.57 8.96
CA LEU A 30 -1.85 -4.29 9.53
C LEU A 30 -0.79 -3.58 8.67
N CYS A 31 0.22 -4.32 8.20
CA CYS A 31 1.19 -3.83 7.23
C CYS A 31 0.49 -3.31 5.96
N THR A 32 -0.50 -4.05 5.46
CA THR A 32 -1.34 -3.66 4.32
C THR A 32 -2.03 -2.34 4.58
N VAL A 33 -2.66 -2.17 5.75
CA VAL A 33 -3.31 -0.90 6.10
C VAL A 33 -2.31 0.25 6.08
N CYS A 34 -1.12 0.08 6.68
CA CYS A 34 -0.11 1.12 6.73
C CYS A 34 0.38 1.53 5.34
N TYR A 35 0.87 0.58 4.52
CA TYR A 35 1.42 0.97 3.22
C TYR A 35 0.33 1.45 2.26
N GLN A 36 -0.89 0.87 2.27
CA GLN A 36 -1.98 1.38 1.42
C GLN A 36 -2.45 2.77 1.83
N ALA A 37 -2.40 3.09 3.13
CA ALA A 37 -2.71 4.43 3.60
C ALA A 37 -1.68 5.43 3.06
N GLY A 38 -0.38 5.06 3.09
CA GLY A 38 0.68 5.82 2.45
C GLY A 38 0.44 6.02 0.94
N ILE A 39 0.16 4.95 0.20
CA ILE A 39 -0.13 5.02 -1.26
C ILE A 39 -1.31 5.96 -1.52
N SER A 40 -2.41 5.80 -0.77
CA SER A 40 -3.60 6.62 -0.95
C SER A 40 -3.33 8.10 -0.63
N ALA A 41 -2.54 8.38 0.41
CA ALA A 41 -2.09 9.74 0.73
C ALA A 41 -1.22 10.34 -0.38
N VAL A 42 -0.29 9.58 -0.96
CA VAL A 42 0.51 10.03 -2.11
C VAL A 42 -0.37 10.35 -3.32
N ILE A 43 -1.37 9.52 -3.63
CA ILE A 43 -2.27 9.77 -4.76
C ILE A 43 -3.02 11.11 -4.57
N THR A 44 -3.54 11.36 -3.37
CA THR A 44 -4.20 12.63 -3.03
C THR A 44 -3.23 13.81 -3.12
N LEU A 45 -2.02 13.67 -2.56
CA LEU A 45 -0.99 14.69 -2.61
C LEU A 45 -0.57 14.98 -4.06
N ALA A 46 -0.38 13.97 -4.89
CA ALA A 46 0.11 14.14 -6.27
C ALA A 46 -0.83 15.02 -7.09
N ALA A 47 -2.15 14.84 -6.95
CA ALA A 47 -3.15 15.67 -7.63
C ALA A 47 -3.09 17.14 -7.16
N ILE A 48 -3.01 17.37 -5.85
CA ILE A 48 -2.95 18.72 -5.28
C ILE A 48 -1.62 19.41 -5.64
N TYR A 49 -0.50 18.69 -5.54
CA TYR A 49 0.84 19.23 -5.76
C TYR A 49 1.11 19.56 -7.23
N ALA A 50 0.60 18.74 -8.16
CA ALA A 50 0.69 19.02 -9.60
C ALA A 50 -0.01 20.32 -9.97
N ASP A 51 -1.21 20.55 -9.43
CA ASP A 51 -2.02 21.75 -9.68
C ASP A 51 -1.49 22.99 -8.93
N GLN A 52 -1.39 22.91 -7.60
CA GLN A 52 -1.16 24.07 -6.73
C GLN A 52 0.31 24.49 -6.63
N VAL A 53 1.26 23.56 -6.75
CA VAL A 53 2.70 23.85 -6.54
C VAL A 53 3.46 23.90 -7.85
N MET A 54 3.22 22.94 -8.74
CA MET A 54 3.91 22.89 -10.04
C MET A 54 3.22 23.72 -11.13
N GLY A 55 1.97 24.14 -10.92
CA GLY A 55 1.21 24.92 -11.90
C GLY A 55 0.99 24.17 -13.21
N PHE A 56 0.91 22.84 -13.18
CA PHE A 56 0.72 22.03 -14.37
C PHE A 56 -0.61 22.36 -15.04
N SER A 57 -0.61 22.38 -16.37
CA SER A 57 -1.87 22.46 -17.10
C SER A 57 -2.69 21.18 -16.88
N THR A 58 -3.99 21.25 -17.15
CA THR A 58 -4.86 20.06 -17.15
C THR A 58 -4.31 18.98 -18.07
N GLN A 59 -3.74 19.36 -19.22
CA GLN A 59 -3.14 18.43 -20.17
C GLN A 59 -1.90 17.74 -19.60
N ASP A 60 -1.01 18.47 -18.93
CA ASP A 60 0.20 17.89 -18.31
C ASP A 60 -0.16 16.92 -17.19
N THR A 61 -1.16 17.27 -16.38
CA THR A 61 -1.68 16.40 -15.32
C THR A 61 -2.27 15.11 -15.89
N LEU A 62 -3.04 15.19 -16.98
CA LEU A 62 -3.58 14.01 -17.66
C LEU A 62 -2.46 13.11 -18.22
N LEU A 63 -1.44 13.70 -18.86
CA LEU A 63 -0.28 12.97 -19.36
C LEU A 63 0.51 12.29 -18.23
N LEU A 64 0.67 12.97 -17.10
CA LEU A 64 1.33 12.42 -15.92
C LEU A 64 0.56 11.21 -15.37
N ILE A 65 -0.76 11.34 -15.18
CA ILE A 65 -1.61 10.23 -14.70
C ILE A 65 -1.52 9.05 -15.66
N PHE A 66 -1.56 9.29 -16.97
CA PHE A 66 -1.40 8.24 -17.96
C PHE A 66 -0.04 7.52 -17.83
N ALA A 67 1.06 8.28 -17.74
CA ALA A 67 2.41 7.72 -17.58
C ALA A 67 2.55 6.91 -16.27
N VAL A 68 1.96 7.38 -15.17
CA VAL A 68 1.91 6.66 -13.89
C VAL A 68 1.19 5.33 -14.01
N ASN A 69 0.08 5.26 -14.76
CA ASN A 69 -0.63 3.99 -14.97
C ASN A 69 0.19 3.00 -15.81
N VAL A 70 0.88 3.48 -16.84
CA VAL A 70 1.79 2.66 -17.66
C VAL A 70 2.94 2.11 -16.80
N THR A 71 3.60 2.98 -16.03
CA THR A 71 4.68 2.54 -15.13
C THR A 71 4.19 1.64 -14.01
N ALA A 72 2.97 1.80 -13.52
CA ALA A 72 2.34 0.86 -12.59
C ALA A 72 2.11 -0.51 -13.21
N ALA A 73 1.63 -0.58 -14.47
CA ALA A 73 1.50 -1.85 -15.17
C ALA A 73 2.86 -2.55 -15.33
N ILE A 74 3.89 -1.80 -15.75
CA ILE A 74 5.27 -2.31 -15.85
C ILE A 74 5.77 -2.79 -14.48
N GLY A 75 5.55 -2.01 -13.42
CA GLY A 75 5.97 -2.35 -12.07
C GLY A 75 5.30 -3.62 -11.54
N ALA A 76 4.01 -3.80 -11.81
CA ALA A 76 3.28 -5.00 -11.40
C ALA A 76 3.84 -6.27 -12.05
N VAL A 77 4.23 -6.22 -13.33
CA VAL A 77 4.82 -7.35 -14.06
C VAL A 77 6.26 -7.59 -13.62
N LEU A 78 7.09 -6.54 -13.62
CA LEU A 78 8.53 -6.64 -13.35
C LEU A 78 8.79 -7.10 -11.91
N PHE A 79 8.07 -6.55 -10.94
CA PHE A 79 8.17 -7.01 -9.56
C PHE A 79 7.46 -8.34 -9.34
N GLY A 80 6.46 -8.69 -10.15
CA GLY A 80 5.88 -10.04 -10.18
C GLY A 80 6.95 -11.09 -10.48
N TRP A 81 7.72 -10.90 -11.55
CA TRP A 81 8.84 -11.80 -11.87
C TRP A 81 9.97 -11.75 -10.84
N LEU A 82 10.26 -10.56 -10.29
CA LEU A 82 11.26 -10.43 -9.23
C LEU A 82 10.85 -11.23 -7.99
N GLN A 83 9.56 -11.23 -7.67
CA GLN A 83 8.98 -11.98 -6.56
C GLN A 83 9.26 -13.47 -6.62
N ASP A 84 9.17 -14.05 -7.82
CA ASP A 84 9.44 -15.46 -8.04
C ASP A 84 10.93 -15.80 -7.82
N ARG A 85 11.83 -14.82 -7.94
CA ARG A 85 13.28 -15.00 -7.76
C ARG A 85 13.78 -14.74 -6.34
N ILE A 86 13.40 -13.62 -5.73
CA ILE A 86 13.93 -13.19 -4.42
C ILE A 86 12.96 -13.41 -3.26
N GLY A 87 11.73 -13.83 -3.55
CA GLY A 87 10.68 -14.12 -2.58
C GLY A 87 9.81 -12.91 -2.22
N HIS A 88 8.56 -13.22 -1.83
CA HIS A 88 7.49 -12.23 -1.59
C HIS A 88 7.85 -11.13 -0.58
N ARG A 89 8.48 -11.49 0.55
CA ARG A 89 8.85 -10.53 1.59
C ARG A 89 9.92 -9.55 1.12
N ALA A 90 10.94 -10.03 0.42
CA ALA A 90 12.04 -9.21 -0.05
C ALA A 90 11.54 -8.23 -1.12
N THR A 91 10.71 -8.69 -2.05
CA THR A 91 10.09 -7.85 -3.08
C THR A 91 9.24 -6.74 -2.47
N LEU A 92 8.36 -7.05 -1.52
CA LEU A 92 7.55 -6.01 -0.85
C LEU A 92 8.42 -5.05 -0.01
N SER A 93 9.50 -5.54 0.61
CA SER A 93 10.44 -4.66 1.32
C SER A 93 11.13 -3.69 0.37
N LEU A 94 11.55 -4.16 -0.82
CA LEU A 94 12.15 -3.33 -1.86
C LEU A 94 11.17 -2.28 -2.39
N THR A 95 9.89 -2.61 -2.56
CA THR A 95 8.90 -1.62 -3.00
C THR A 95 8.64 -0.55 -1.93
N LEU A 96 8.60 -0.92 -0.65
CA LEU A 96 8.48 0.04 0.45
C LEU A 96 9.70 0.95 0.55
N LEU A 97 10.91 0.43 0.33
CA LEU A 97 12.12 1.26 0.21
C LEU A 97 12.03 2.21 -0.99
N GLY A 98 11.50 1.73 -2.12
CA GLY A 98 11.23 2.57 -3.30
C GLY A 98 10.24 3.71 -3.01
N TRP A 99 9.19 3.45 -2.23
CA TRP A 99 8.27 4.48 -1.75
C TRP A 99 8.96 5.51 -0.84
N ILE A 100 9.82 5.07 0.09
CA ILE A 100 10.59 5.97 0.95
C ILE A 100 11.53 6.85 0.11
N ALA A 101 12.24 6.26 -0.85
CA ALA A 101 13.10 6.99 -1.77
C ALA A 101 12.31 8.01 -2.60
N MET A 102 11.13 7.63 -3.09
CA MET A 102 10.23 8.52 -3.82
C MET A 102 9.81 9.72 -2.96
N VAL A 103 9.40 9.50 -1.70
CA VAL A 103 9.08 10.59 -0.76
C VAL A 103 10.28 11.54 -0.58
N GLY A 104 11.50 10.99 -0.48
CA GLY A 104 12.73 11.79 -0.45
C GLY A 104 12.96 12.61 -1.73
N LEU A 105 12.70 12.03 -2.91
CA LEU A 105 12.79 12.73 -4.19
C LEU A 105 11.79 13.88 -4.29
N VAL A 106 10.53 13.66 -3.89
CA VAL A 106 9.50 14.72 -3.90
C VAL A 106 9.86 15.83 -2.93
N TRP A 107 10.35 15.50 -1.74
CA TRP A 107 10.80 16.49 -0.76
C TRP A 107 11.96 17.35 -1.28
N ALA A 108 12.87 16.75 -2.05
CA ALA A 108 13.99 17.43 -2.71
C ALA A 108 13.62 18.06 -4.07
N ALA A 109 12.41 17.86 -4.58
CA ALA A 109 12.02 18.30 -5.91
C ALA A 109 11.90 19.84 -5.95
N GLN A 110 12.83 20.46 -6.67
CA GLN A 110 12.84 21.91 -6.92
C GLN A 110 12.28 22.28 -8.31
N GLY A 111 11.79 21.29 -9.08
CA GLY A 111 11.22 21.55 -10.39
C GLY A 111 10.49 20.36 -11.02
N PRO A 112 9.85 20.57 -12.19
CA PRO A 112 8.95 19.61 -12.84
C PRO A 112 9.60 18.26 -13.14
N LEU A 113 10.85 18.24 -13.59
CA LEU A 113 11.53 17.01 -14.00
C LEU A 113 11.67 15.99 -12.85
N LEU A 114 12.05 16.46 -11.67
CA LEU A 114 12.16 15.62 -10.47
C LEU A 114 10.80 15.07 -10.03
N PHE A 115 9.74 15.86 -10.20
CA PHE A 115 8.38 15.40 -9.92
C PHE A 115 7.91 14.34 -10.91
N TRP A 116 8.21 14.48 -12.19
CA TRP A 116 7.94 13.44 -13.20
C TRP A 116 8.67 12.13 -12.87
N LEU A 117 9.95 12.21 -12.49
CA LEU A 117 10.72 11.03 -12.06
C LEU A 117 10.11 10.39 -10.80
N ALA A 118 9.77 11.20 -9.80
CA ALA A 118 9.15 10.71 -8.57
C ALA A 118 7.77 10.08 -8.83
N ALA A 119 6.95 10.67 -9.69
CA ALA A 119 5.63 10.14 -10.05
C ALA A 119 5.74 8.79 -10.76
N ASN A 120 6.66 8.64 -11.71
CA ASN A 120 6.89 7.37 -12.40
C ASN A 120 7.47 6.30 -11.47
N LEU A 121 8.35 6.68 -10.53
CA LEU A 121 8.83 5.79 -9.47
C LEU A 121 7.68 5.36 -8.54
N ALA A 122 6.80 6.28 -8.17
CA ALA A 122 5.59 6.00 -7.40
C ALA A 122 4.68 5.03 -8.15
N GLY A 123 4.47 5.24 -9.46
CA GLY A 123 3.73 4.33 -10.33
C GLY A 123 4.29 2.91 -10.29
N LEU A 124 5.59 2.76 -10.55
CA LEU A 124 6.28 1.46 -10.50
C LEU A 124 6.08 0.77 -9.14
N CYS A 125 6.29 1.50 -8.05
CA CYS A 125 6.17 0.98 -6.68
C CYS A 125 4.72 0.67 -6.31
N MET A 126 3.74 1.43 -6.84
CA MET A 126 2.30 1.20 -6.67
C MET A 126 1.88 -0.12 -7.31
N GLY A 127 2.24 -0.34 -8.58
CA GLY A 127 1.94 -1.58 -9.27
C GLY A 127 2.57 -2.80 -8.60
N ALA A 128 3.85 -2.67 -8.24
CA ALA A 128 4.59 -3.71 -7.55
C ALA A 128 3.98 -4.08 -6.19
N SER A 129 3.65 -3.08 -5.35
CA SER A 129 3.07 -3.30 -4.02
C SER A 129 1.66 -3.91 -4.09
N GLN A 130 0.85 -3.53 -5.10
CA GLN A 130 -0.48 -4.10 -5.30
C GLN A 130 -0.43 -5.58 -5.74
N SER A 131 0.51 -5.92 -6.63
CA SER A 131 0.73 -7.30 -7.07
C SER A 131 1.25 -8.17 -5.92
N ALA A 132 2.30 -7.70 -5.24
CA ALA A 132 2.93 -8.43 -4.14
C ALA A 132 1.99 -8.62 -2.94
N GLY A 133 1.19 -7.60 -2.61
CA GLY A 133 0.22 -7.67 -1.53
C GLY A 133 -0.79 -8.80 -1.74
N ARG A 134 -1.37 -8.89 -2.94
CA ARG A 134 -2.33 -9.96 -3.28
C ARG A 134 -1.68 -11.34 -3.28
N ALA A 135 -0.45 -11.46 -3.76
CA ALA A 135 0.29 -12.72 -3.76
C ALA A 135 0.57 -13.24 -2.34
N ILE A 136 0.98 -12.36 -1.42
CA ILE A 136 1.23 -12.73 -0.02
C ILE A 136 -0.05 -13.20 0.67
N VAL A 137 -1.18 -12.51 0.47
CA VAL A 137 -2.47 -12.97 1.02
C VAL A 137 -2.84 -14.34 0.48
N GLY A 138 -2.67 -14.58 -0.83
CA GLY A 138 -2.92 -15.88 -1.43
C GLY A 138 -2.05 -17.00 -0.84
N LEU A 139 -0.80 -16.69 -0.46
CA LEU A 139 0.12 -17.64 0.16
C LEU A 139 -0.16 -17.89 1.65
N LEU A 140 -0.66 -16.89 2.37
CA LEU A 140 -0.99 -16.99 3.80
C LEU A 140 -2.41 -17.49 4.06
N ALA A 141 -3.28 -17.50 3.06
CA ALA A 141 -4.66 -17.94 3.19
C ALA A 141 -4.79 -19.46 2.94
N PRO A 142 -5.46 -20.21 3.84
CA PRO A 142 -5.81 -21.60 3.59
C PRO A 142 -6.77 -21.73 2.40
N SER A 143 -6.55 -22.77 1.58
CA SER A 143 -7.28 -23.00 0.32
C SER A 143 -8.80 -23.13 0.51
N THR A 144 -9.24 -23.64 1.66
CA THR A 144 -10.67 -23.83 2.01
C THR A 144 -11.38 -22.53 2.40
N ARG A 145 -10.65 -21.48 2.78
CA ARG A 145 -11.21 -20.19 3.27
C ARG A 145 -10.66 -18.98 2.52
N LEU A 146 -10.11 -19.17 1.31
CA LEU A 146 -9.44 -18.13 0.53
C LEU A 146 -10.28 -16.85 0.36
N ALA A 147 -11.58 -17.01 0.08
CA ALA A 147 -12.51 -15.89 -0.10
C ALA A 147 -12.69 -15.04 1.17
N GLU A 148 -12.66 -15.65 2.36
CA GLU A 148 -12.79 -14.94 3.63
C GLU A 148 -11.57 -14.06 3.90
N PHE A 149 -10.38 -14.59 3.61
CA PHE A 149 -9.10 -13.88 3.77
C PHE A 149 -8.90 -12.75 2.76
N PHE A 150 -9.26 -12.96 1.49
CA PHE A 150 -9.28 -11.87 0.51
C PHE A 150 -10.35 -10.81 0.85
N GLY A 151 -11.47 -11.21 1.44
CA GLY A 151 -12.47 -10.30 1.99
C GLY A 151 -11.89 -9.41 3.09
N LEU A 152 -11.19 -10.00 4.07
CA LEU A 152 -10.48 -9.27 5.13
C LEU A 152 -9.44 -8.30 4.58
N TRP A 153 -8.63 -8.76 3.62
CA TRP A 153 -7.64 -7.91 2.95
C TRP A 153 -8.30 -6.75 2.19
N GLY A 154 -9.38 -7.01 1.45
CA GLY A 154 -10.13 -5.96 0.76
C GLY A 154 -10.70 -4.90 1.72
N GLN A 155 -11.18 -5.33 2.90
CA GLN A 155 -11.64 -4.40 3.93
C GLN A 155 -10.49 -3.57 4.52
N ALA A 156 -9.32 -4.19 4.75
CA ALA A 156 -8.11 -3.48 5.19
C ALA A 156 -7.66 -2.43 4.18
N VAL A 157 -7.65 -2.77 2.89
CA VAL A 157 -7.32 -1.83 1.79
C VAL A 157 -8.30 -0.65 1.75
N LYS A 158 -9.61 -0.89 1.93
CA LYS A 158 -10.62 0.18 1.97
C LYS A 158 -10.44 1.08 3.19
N LEU A 159 -10.20 0.51 4.37
CA LEU A 159 -9.88 1.27 5.59
C LEU A 159 -8.66 2.18 5.36
N ALA A 160 -7.63 1.64 4.73
CA ALA A 160 -6.42 2.39 4.39
C ALA A 160 -6.68 3.56 3.43
N SER A 161 -7.57 3.38 2.45
CA SER A 161 -7.95 4.43 1.49
C SER A 161 -8.68 5.62 2.13
N ILE A 162 -9.24 5.42 3.33
CA ILE A 162 -9.85 6.48 4.14
C ILE A 162 -8.77 7.11 5.03
N LEU A 163 -7.98 6.30 5.74
CA LEU A 163 -6.97 6.76 6.69
C LEU A 163 -5.88 7.61 6.02
N GLY A 164 -5.41 7.23 4.83
CA GLY A 164 -4.37 7.96 4.10
C GLY A 164 -4.74 9.43 3.84
N PRO A 165 -5.78 9.70 3.03
CA PRO A 165 -6.22 11.06 2.73
C PRO A 165 -6.69 11.83 3.98
N MET A 166 -7.33 11.17 4.96
CA MET A 166 -7.72 11.83 6.20
C MET A 166 -6.52 12.31 7.02
N THR A 167 -5.50 11.46 7.19
CA THR A 167 -4.30 11.86 7.94
C THR A 167 -3.50 12.92 7.21
N TYR A 168 -3.40 12.85 5.88
CA TYR A 168 -2.84 13.91 5.05
C TYR A 168 -3.60 15.23 5.20
N GLY A 169 -4.93 15.21 5.05
CA GLY A 169 -5.77 16.41 5.15
C GLY A 169 -5.70 17.06 6.52
N LEU A 170 -5.76 16.27 7.59
CA LEU A 170 -5.63 16.77 8.97
C LEU A 170 -4.25 17.41 9.21
N THR A 171 -3.18 16.78 8.71
CA THR A 171 -1.83 17.30 8.92
C THR A 171 -1.52 18.51 8.06
N SER A 172 -2.02 18.56 6.82
CA SER A 172 -1.96 19.77 5.99
C SER A 172 -2.72 20.93 6.63
N TRP A 173 -3.89 20.67 7.23
CA TRP A 173 -4.68 21.69 7.92
C TRP A 173 -3.99 22.21 9.18
N LEU A 174 -3.51 21.30 10.03
CA LEU A 174 -2.77 21.66 11.26
C LEU A 174 -1.45 22.38 10.98
N SER A 175 -0.78 22.02 9.87
CA SER A 175 0.50 22.62 9.48
C SER A 175 0.35 23.92 8.68
N GLY A 176 -0.87 24.44 8.53
CA GLY A 176 -1.13 25.69 7.81
C GLY A 176 -0.77 25.65 6.32
N GLY A 177 -0.80 24.47 5.69
CA GLY A 177 -0.45 24.29 4.27
C GLY A 177 1.02 23.95 4.00
N ASP A 178 1.81 23.59 5.02
CA ASP A 178 3.17 23.08 4.79
C ASP A 178 3.14 21.66 4.22
N HIS A 179 3.24 21.58 2.89
CA HIS A 179 3.27 20.34 2.12
C HIS A 179 4.46 19.45 2.51
N ARG A 180 5.57 20.00 3.04
CA ARG A 180 6.74 19.20 3.42
C ARG A 180 6.47 18.33 4.64
N LEU A 181 5.75 18.85 5.63
CA LEU A 181 5.34 18.06 6.79
C LEU A 181 4.38 16.93 6.38
N ALA A 182 3.45 17.23 5.48
CA ALA A 182 2.52 16.23 4.95
C ALA A 182 3.24 15.11 4.17
N MET A 183 4.32 15.43 3.43
CA MET A 183 5.18 14.44 2.79
C MET A 183 5.89 13.53 3.79
N LEU A 184 6.46 14.08 4.87
CA LEU A 184 7.15 13.29 5.90
C LEU A 184 6.21 12.31 6.60
N ILE A 185 4.97 12.74 6.86
CA ILE A 185 3.94 11.88 7.45
C ILE A 185 3.56 10.76 6.49
N THR A 186 3.48 11.06 5.20
CA THR A 186 3.28 10.04 4.17
C THR A 186 4.45 9.05 4.11
N GLY A 187 5.69 9.52 4.26
CA GLY A 187 6.88 8.69 4.42
C GLY A 187 6.82 7.77 5.63
N SER A 188 6.29 8.25 6.76
CA SER A 188 6.18 7.48 8.00
C SER A 188 5.33 6.23 7.85
N TYR A 189 4.28 6.25 7.03
CA TYR A 189 3.46 5.07 6.73
C TYR A 189 4.26 3.94 6.10
N PHE A 190 5.17 4.27 5.17
CA PHE A 190 6.02 3.28 4.52
C PHE A 190 7.08 2.73 5.46
N VAL A 191 7.65 3.57 6.33
CA VAL A 191 8.60 3.14 7.36
C VAL A 191 7.92 2.21 8.37
N ILE A 192 6.75 2.59 8.89
CA ILE A 192 5.95 1.76 9.81
C ILE A 192 5.55 0.45 9.12
N GLY A 193 5.09 0.51 7.86
CA GLY A 193 4.78 -0.66 7.06
C GLY A 193 5.97 -1.61 6.93
N LEU A 194 7.18 -1.07 6.68
CA LEU A 194 8.41 -1.86 6.56
C LEU A 194 8.80 -2.52 7.89
N LEU A 195 8.67 -1.80 9.02
CA LEU A 195 8.93 -2.35 10.35
C LEU A 195 7.95 -3.47 10.70
N ILE A 196 6.66 -3.30 10.39
CA ILE A 196 5.65 -4.34 10.60
C ILE A 196 5.95 -5.54 9.70
N LEU A 197 6.26 -5.32 8.42
CA LEU A 197 6.64 -6.37 7.49
C LEU A 197 7.87 -7.15 7.96
N ALA A 198 8.83 -6.49 8.61
CA ALA A 198 10.00 -7.15 9.16
C ALA A 198 9.65 -8.16 10.28
N SER A 199 8.52 -7.94 10.98
CA SER A 199 7.99 -8.84 12.00
C SER A 199 7.12 -9.98 11.46
N VAL A 200 6.80 -9.98 10.16
CA VAL A 200 5.99 -11.01 9.50
C VAL A 200 6.88 -12.17 9.08
N ASP A 201 6.53 -13.37 9.56
CA ASP A 201 7.18 -14.61 9.17
C ASP A 201 6.30 -15.36 8.16
N LEU A 202 6.63 -15.21 6.87
CA LEU A 202 5.87 -15.84 5.79
C LEU A 202 5.93 -17.37 5.82
N GLU A 203 7.04 -17.95 6.30
CA GLU A 203 7.21 -19.40 6.33
C GLU A 203 6.36 -20.04 7.44
N ARG A 204 6.26 -19.35 8.58
CA ARG A 204 5.35 -19.74 9.67
C ARG A 204 3.89 -19.60 9.25
N GLY A 205 3.55 -18.49 8.61
CA GLY A 205 2.20 -18.24 8.11
C GLY A 205 1.77 -19.25 7.05
N ARG A 206 2.67 -19.59 6.11
CA ARG A 206 2.41 -20.63 5.09
C ARG A 206 2.19 -22.00 5.71
N ARG A 207 3.01 -22.39 6.70
CA ARG A 207 2.82 -23.66 7.43
C ARG A 207 1.47 -23.70 8.17
N ALA A 208 1.05 -22.60 8.78
CA ALA A 208 -0.26 -22.49 9.43
C ALA A 208 -1.45 -22.51 8.44
N ALA A 209 -1.23 -22.13 7.18
CA ALA A 209 -2.23 -22.20 6.12
C ALA A 209 -2.38 -23.61 5.51
N LEU A 210 -1.31 -24.40 5.53
CA LEU A 210 -1.28 -25.78 5.02
C LEU A 210 -1.67 -26.84 6.07
N ALA A 211 -1.61 -26.50 7.36
CA ALA A 211 -1.96 -27.34 8.49
C ALA A 211 -3.41 -27.15 8.95
#